data_AF-A0A963NFL3-F1
#
_entry.id   AF-A0A963NFL3-F1
#
_cell.length_a   1.000
_cell.length_b   1.000
_cell.length_c   1.000
_cell.angle_alpha   90.00
_cell.angle_beta   90.00
_cell.angle_gamma   90.00
#
_symmetry.space_group_name_H-M   'P 1'
#
loop_
_entity.id
_entity.type
_entity.pdbx_description
1 polymer ?
#
loop_
_entity_poly.entity_id
_entity_poly.type
_entity_poly.pdbx_seq_one_letter_code
_entity_poly.pdbx_strand_id
1 'polypeptide(L)'
;MTAFSTHCSKKHRSDPATVRYWLHGWLRWCLAVWLVWCLPGQAQTPTGIPEMQLEWTEEGVFLSAALQFELPKLAEDALHKGIPMYFVTEAELVRDRWYWYDQHIETTARYMRLSYQPLTRRWRLNVSPVPFEGSGLGVVFGQNFDALPDVLATMQR
;
A
#
# COMPACT_ATOMS: atom_id res chain seq x y z
N MET A 1 -19.05 82.08 23.07
CA MET A 1 -18.51 80.86 23.72
C MET A 1 -18.62 79.71 22.75
N THR A 2 -17.51 79.25 22.16
CA THR A 2 -17.32 77.89 21.62
C THR A 2 -15.81 77.72 21.41
N ALA A 3 -15.18 76.87 22.22
CA ALA A 3 -13.77 76.50 22.07
C ALA A 3 -13.71 75.14 21.34
N PHE A 4 -12.92 75.05 20.28
CA PHE A 4 -12.70 73.83 19.51
C PHE A 4 -11.31 73.29 19.86
N SER A 5 -11.23 72.16 20.57
CA SER A 5 -9.98 71.46 20.87
C SER A 5 -9.77 70.34 19.86
N THR A 6 -8.86 70.54 18.90
CA THR A 6 -8.46 69.48 17.97
C THR A 6 -7.41 68.60 18.63
N HIS A 7 -7.72 67.32 18.82
CA HIS A 7 -6.80 66.31 19.36
C HIS A 7 -5.79 65.91 18.27
N CYS A 8 -4.55 66.41 18.34
CA CYS A 8 -3.49 65.99 17.43
C CYS A 8 -3.00 64.58 17.78
N SER A 9 -3.27 63.59 16.93
CA SER A 9 -2.65 62.26 17.03
C SER A 9 -1.29 62.23 16.31
N LYS A 10 -0.25 61.81 17.04
CA LYS A 10 1.14 61.77 16.60
C LYS A 10 1.37 60.53 15.73
N LYS A 11 1.54 60.71 14.43
CA LYS A 11 1.79 59.63 13.46
C LYS A 11 3.18 59.01 13.68
N HIS A 12 3.22 57.76 14.13
CA HIS A 12 4.46 56.99 14.27
C HIS A 12 5.00 56.61 12.89
N ARG A 13 6.21 57.08 12.57
CA ARG A 13 6.89 56.85 11.28
C ARG A 13 7.76 55.61 11.45
N SER A 14 7.30 54.46 10.96
CA SER A 14 8.08 53.22 10.94
C SER A 14 9.19 53.29 9.89
N ASP A 15 10.41 53.03 10.31
CA ASP A 15 11.62 53.09 9.49
C ASP A 15 11.64 51.92 8.48
N PRO A 16 11.67 52.16 7.16
CA PRO A 16 11.55 51.11 6.13
C PRO A 16 12.68 50.09 6.16
N ALA A 17 13.82 50.40 6.79
CA ALA A 17 14.95 49.47 6.90
C ALA A 17 14.66 48.29 7.83
N THR A 18 14.03 48.53 8.99
CA THR A 18 13.74 47.49 9.99
C THR A 18 12.69 46.50 9.50
N VAL A 19 11.72 46.98 8.73
CA VAL A 19 10.66 46.16 8.11
C VAL A 19 11.25 45.16 7.12
N ARG A 20 12.28 45.56 6.36
CA ARG A 20 12.91 44.71 5.35
C ARG A 20 13.72 43.56 5.95
N TYR A 21 14.43 43.79 7.06
CA TYR A 21 15.15 42.73 7.77
C TYR A 21 14.21 41.71 8.42
N TRP A 22 13.09 42.16 8.99
CA TRP A 22 12.06 41.29 9.56
C TRP A 22 11.41 40.39 8.50
N LEU A 23 11.09 40.96 7.33
CA LEU A 23 10.50 40.24 6.20
C LEU A 23 11.42 39.12 5.67
N HIS A 24 12.72 39.37 5.52
CA HIS A 24 13.66 38.36 5.06
C HIS A 24 13.88 37.22 6.08
N GLY A 25 13.87 37.53 7.37
CA GLY A 25 13.96 36.52 8.43
C GLY A 25 12.75 35.58 8.41
N TRP A 26 11.56 36.14 8.29
CA TRP A 26 10.31 35.38 8.17
C TRP A 26 10.27 34.53 6.90
N LEU A 27 10.67 35.10 5.76
CA LEU A 27 10.72 34.38 4.48
C LEU A 27 11.64 33.16 4.55
N ARG A 28 12.85 33.30 5.13
CA ARG A 28 13.80 32.17 5.29
C ARG A 28 13.26 31.10 6.23
N TRP A 29 12.56 31.50 7.29
CA TRP A 29 11.98 30.55 8.25
C TRP A 29 10.83 29.77 7.63
N CYS A 30 9.93 30.44 6.91
CA CYS A 30 8.86 29.77 6.14
C CYS A 30 9.43 28.81 5.09
N LEU A 31 10.50 29.22 4.38
CA LEU A 31 11.13 28.38 3.37
C LEU A 31 11.81 27.15 3.99
N ALA A 32 12.43 27.29 5.17
CA ALA A 32 13.00 26.17 5.91
C ALA A 32 11.93 25.19 6.43
N VAL A 33 10.82 25.69 6.97
CA VAL A 33 9.68 24.86 7.40
C VAL A 33 9.06 24.12 6.22
N TRP A 34 8.91 24.80 5.08
CA TRP A 34 8.39 24.19 3.86
C TRP A 34 9.31 23.07 3.34
N LEU A 35 10.62 23.26 3.40
CA LEU A 35 11.60 22.23 3.00
C LEU A 35 11.56 21.01 3.93
N VAL A 36 11.35 21.19 5.23
CA VAL A 36 11.22 20.08 6.20
C VAL A 36 9.93 19.29 5.99
N TRP A 37 8.82 19.95 5.66
CA TRP A 37 7.57 19.28 5.32
C TRP A 37 7.56 18.59 3.96
N CYS A 38 8.49 18.94 3.07
CA CYS A 38 8.66 18.25 1.80
C CYS A 38 9.55 17.01 1.86
N LEU A 39 10.08 16.59 3.03
CA LEU A 39 10.77 15.31 3.10
C LEU A 39 9.78 14.18 2.85
N PRO A 40 9.93 13.39 1.77
CA PRO A 40 9.10 12.22 1.56
C PRO A 40 9.44 11.22 2.68
N GLY A 41 8.46 10.97 3.57
CA GLY A 41 8.53 9.83 4.47
C GLY A 41 8.53 8.57 3.62
N GLN A 42 9.66 7.88 3.54
CA GLN A 42 9.75 6.57 2.91
C GLN A 42 8.94 5.58 3.76
N ALA A 43 7.68 5.36 3.39
CA ALA A 43 6.91 4.25 3.90
C ALA A 43 7.53 2.98 3.33
N GLN A 44 8.33 2.28 4.13
CA GLN A 44 8.83 0.95 3.76
C GLN A 44 7.66 -0.02 3.84
N THR A 45 6.98 -0.24 2.72
CA THR A 45 6.08 -1.38 2.57
C THR A 45 6.94 -2.62 2.33
N PRO A 46 6.92 -3.64 3.20
CA PRO A 46 7.76 -4.83 3.06
C PRO A 46 7.38 -5.72 1.86
N THR A 47 6.30 -5.40 1.16
CA THR A 47 5.78 -6.15 0.01
C THR A 47 5.81 -5.26 -1.23
N GLY A 48 6.62 -5.64 -2.22
CA GLY A 48 6.69 -4.99 -3.51
C GLY A 48 5.96 -5.80 -4.57
N ILE A 49 5.35 -5.13 -5.53
CA ILE A 49 4.86 -5.74 -6.77
C ILE A 49 5.88 -5.35 -7.86
N PRO A 50 6.98 -6.11 -8.03
CA PRO A 50 8.05 -5.79 -8.99
C PRO A 50 7.55 -5.66 -10.43
N GLU A 51 6.55 -6.44 -10.80
CA GLU A 51 6.05 -6.53 -12.16
C GLU A 51 4.54 -6.72 -12.12
N MET A 52 3.84 -5.86 -12.86
CA MET A 52 2.40 -5.93 -13.04
C MET A 52 2.10 -5.64 -14.51
N GLN A 53 1.47 -6.58 -15.19
CA GLN A 53 1.08 -6.50 -16.58
C GLN A 53 -0.44 -6.65 -16.69
N LEU A 54 -1.05 -5.74 -17.44
CA LEU A 54 -2.49 -5.74 -17.70
C LEU A 54 -2.70 -5.85 -19.21
N GLU A 55 -3.28 -6.97 -19.64
CA GLU A 55 -3.57 -7.25 -21.04
C GLU A 55 -5.06 -7.09 -21.30
N TRP A 56 -5.39 -6.37 -22.39
CA TRP A 56 -6.76 -6.16 -22.84
C TRP A 56 -6.96 -6.96 -24.12
N THR A 57 -7.85 -7.94 -24.07
CA THR A 57 -8.15 -8.85 -25.18
C THR A 57 -9.64 -8.79 -25.50
N GLU A 58 -10.06 -9.31 -26.66
CA GLU A 58 -11.50 -9.41 -27.00
C GLU A 58 -12.27 -10.27 -25.99
N GLU A 59 -11.57 -11.21 -25.32
CA GLU A 59 -12.12 -12.10 -24.30
C GLU A 59 -12.26 -11.45 -22.92
N GLY A 60 -11.58 -10.33 -22.66
CA GLY A 60 -11.61 -9.64 -21.37
C GLY A 60 -10.29 -9.00 -20.95
N VAL A 61 -10.18 -8.71 -19.66
CA VAL A 61 -9.01 -8.09 -19.03
C VAL A 61 -8.25 -9.14 -18.24
N PHE A 62 -6.96 -9.29 -18.52
CA PHE A 62 -6.08 -10.23 -17.82
C PHE A 62 -5.03 -9.47 -17.02
N LEU A 63 -4.98 -9.74 -15.72
CA LEU A 63 -3.98 -9.18 -14.81
C LEU A 63 -2.96 -10.26 -14.44
N SER A 64 -1.70 -9.99 -14.74
CA SER A 64 -0.55 -10.78 -14.30
C SER A 64 0.31 -9.93 -13.38
N ALA A 65 0.56 -10.39 -12.15
CA ALA A 65 1.36 -9.66 -11.19
C ALA A 65 2.31 -10.60 -10.47
N ALA A 66 3.59 -10.23 -10.42
CA ALA A 66 4.56 -10.90 -9.59
C ALA A 66 4.54 -10.27 -8.20
N LEU A 67 4.27 -11.07 -7.17
CA LEU A 67 4.21 -10.62 -5.78
C LEU A 67 5.52 -10.92 -5.09
N GLN A 68 6.18 -9.94 -4.48
CA GLN A 68 7.32 -10.20 -3.59
C GLN A 68 6.85 -10.10 -2.15
N PHE A 69 6.80 -11.25 -1.49
CA PHE A 69 6.52 -11.33 -0.06
C PHE A 69 7.45 -12.35 0.59
N GLU A 70 7.79 -12.08 1.86
CA GLU A 70 8.53 -12.99 2.71
C GLU A 70 7.59 -13.58 3.77
N LEU A 71 7.76 -14.86 4.05
CA LEU A 71 6.94 -15.53 5.06
C LEU A 71 7.47 -15.17 6.47
N PRO A 72 6.62 -14.71 7.40
CA PRO A 72 7.05 -14.46 8.77
C PRO A 72 7.57 -15.76 9.42
N LYS A 73 8.64 -15.67 10.23
CA LYS A 73 9.23 -16.83 10.92
C LYS A 73 8.20 -17.66 11.70
N LEU A 74 7.26 -16.99 12.36
CA LEU A 74 6.17 -17.67 13.09
C LEU A 74 5.30 -18.53 12.18
N ALA A 75 5.03 -18.08 10.95
CA ALA A 75 4.24 -18.82 9.99
C ALA A 75 5.02 -20.02 9.42
N GLU A 76 6.31 -19.85 9.17
CA GLU A 76 7.21 -20.95 8.79
C GLU A 76 7.28 -22.03 9.88
N ASP A 77 7.49 -21.64 11.14
CA ASP A 77 7.51 -22.57 12.29
C ASP A 77 6.18 -23.31 12.46
N ALA A 78 5.06 -22.61 12.26
CA ALA A 78 3.73 -23.20 12.35
C ALA A 78 3.49 -24.21 11.21
N LEU A 79 3.90 -23.88 9.98
CA LEU A 79 3.86 -24.80 8.85
C LEU A 79 4.69 -26.05 9.15
N HIS A 80 5.92 -25.92 9.66
CA HIS A 80 6.75 -27.07 10.02
C HIS A 80 6.13 -27.96 11.11
N LYS A 81 5.29 -27.39 11.99
CA LYS A 81 4.47 -28.15 12.96
C LYS A 81 3.23 -28.81 12.34
N GLY A 82 3.04 -28.70 11.03
CA GLY A 82 1.91 -29.26 10.30
C GLY A 82 0.62 -28.43 10.38
N ILE A 83 0.69 -27.19 10.87
CA ILE A 83 -0.46 -26.29 10.95
C ILE A 83 -0.63 -25.64 9.56
N PRO A 84 -1.77 -25.87 8.85
CA PRO A 84 -1.98 -25.28 7.53
C PRO A 84 -2.18 -23.76 7.63
N MET A 85 -1.59 -23.03 6.69
CA MET A 85 -1.77 -21.58 6.54
C MET A 85 -2.63 -21.25 5.34
N TYR A 86 -3.42 -20.19 5.48
CA TYR A 86 -4.30 -19.68 4.43
C TYR A 86 -3.81 -18.31 3.98
N PHE A 87 -3.72 -18.13 2.67
CA PHE A 87 -3.33 -16.89 2.03
C PHE A 87 -4.44 -16.47 1.08
N VAL A 88 -4.65 -15.17 0.96
CA VAL A 88 -5.60 -14.58 0.03
C VAL A 88 -4.85 -13.54 -0.79
N THR A 89 -4.90 -13.69 -2.10
CA THR A 89 -4.40 -12.69 -3.04
C THR A 89 -5.60 -11.99 -3.64
N GLU A 90 -5.70 -10.68 -3.44
CA GLU A 90 -6.82 -9.86 -3.90
C GLU A 90 -6.31 -8.85 -4.92
N ALA A 91 -7.06 -8.71 -6.02
CA ALA A 91 -6.82 -7.73 -7.06
C ALA A 91 -8.08 -6.89 -7.24
N GLU A 92 -7.93 -5.59 -7.09
CA GLU A 92 -9.00 -4.61 -7.29
C GLU A 92 -8.78 -3.86 -8.60
N LEU A 93 -9.79 -3.87 -9.47
CA LEU A 93 -9.79 -3.08 -10.68
C LEU A 93 -10.60 -1.81 -10.42
N VAL A 94 -9.91 -0.67 -10.45
CA VAL A 94 -10.52 0.65 -10.27
C VAL A 94 -10.42 1.50 -11.53
N ARG A 95 -11.38 2.39 -11.73
CA ARG A 95 -11.39 3.39 -12.80
C ARG A 95 -11.29 4.78 -12.21
N ASP A 96 -10.21 5.47 -12.57
CA ASP A 96 -9.96 6.85 -12.18
C ASP A 96 -11.03 7.80 -12.75
N ARG A 97 -11.53 8.70 -11.91
CA ARG A 97 -12.55 9.70 -12.24
C ARG A 97 -12.19 11.06 -11.63
N TRP A 98 -12.08 12.08 -12.49
CA TRP A 98 -11.53 13.39 -12.14
C TRP A 98 -12.26 14.24 -11.07
N TYR A 99 -13.56 14.03 -10.83
CA TYR A 99 -14.39 14.99 -10.06
C TYR A 99 -14.81 14.51 -8.67
N TRP A 100 -14.43 13.31 -8.26
CA TRP A 100 -14.92 12.75 -7.00
C TRP A 100 -14.04 11.60 -6.50
N TYR A 101 -14.41 10.36 -6.80
CA TYR A 101 -13.81 9.15 -6.26
C TYR A 101 -13.65 8.10 -7.35
N ASP A 102 -12.64 7.26 -7.20
CA ASP A 102 -12.38 6.16 -8.10
C ASP A 102 -13.54 5.18 -8.09
N GLN A 103 -13.98 4.78 -9.28
CA GLN A 103 -15.04 3.78 -9.37
C GLN A 103 -14.42 2.40 -9.29
N HIS A 104 -14.77 1.64 -8.26
CA HIS A 104 -14.49 0.21 -8.19
C HIS A 104 -15.25 -0.53 -9.30
N ILE A 105 -14.53 -1.23 -10.18
CA ILE A 105 -15.10 -2.03 -11.28
C ILE A 105 -15.33 -3.45 -10.80
N GLU A 106 -14.27 -4.15 -10.42
CA GLU A 106 -14.32 -5.57 -10.06
C GLU A 106 -13.23 -5.94 -9.05
N THR A 107 -13.53 -6.92 -8.19
CA THR A 107 -12.57 -7.51 -7.26
C THR A 107 -12.42 -8.99 -7.59
N THR A 108 -11.20 -9.47 -7.72
CA THR A 108 -10.92 -10.91 -7.86
C THR A 108 -10.01 -11.36 -6.74
N ALA A 109 -10.41 -12.42 -6.04
CA ALA A 109 -9.63 -13.03 -4.97
C ALA A 109 -9.23 -14.46 -5.33
N ARG A 110 -8.02 -14.85 -4.94
CA ARG A 110 -7.48 -16.21 -5.05
C ARG A 110 -7.13 -16.72 -3.67
N TYR A 111 -7.75 -17.82 -3.26
CA TYR A 111 -7.55 -18.46 -1.97
C TYR A 111 -6.50 -19.54 -2.11
N MET A 112 -5.46 -19.49 -1.27
CA MET A 112 -4.39 -20.47 -1.24
C MET A 112 -4.28 -21.10 0.15
N ARG A 113 -4.08 -22.42 0.20
CA ARG A 113 -3.82 -23.15 1.43
C ARG A 113 -2.48 -23.88 1.31
N LEU A 114 -1.54 -23.49 2.15
CA LEU A 114 -0.23 -24.12 2.26
C LEU A 114 -0.19 -25.05 3.47
N SER A 115 0.32 -26.26 3.29
CA SER A 115 0.50 -27.21 4.38
C SER A 115 1.77 -28.03 4.19
N TYR A 116 2.43 -28.38 5.29
CA TYR A 116 3.58 -29.29 5.30
C TYR A 116 3.19 -30.62 5.93
N GLN A 117 3.60 -31.72 5.30
CA GLN A 117 3.48 -33.05 5.90
C GLN A 117 4.81 -33.48 6.52
N PRO A 118 4.91 -33.57 7.85
CA PRO A 118 6.16 -33.95 8.49
C PRO A 118 6.57 -35.41 8.19
N LEU A 119 5.59 -36.29 7.96
CA LEU A 119 5.85 -37.71 7.66
C LEU A 119 6.46 -37.92 6.27
N THR A 120 5.93 -37.25 5.26
CA THR A 120 6.37 -37.38 3.86
C THR A 120 7.40 -36.32 3.47
N ARG A 121 7.63 -35.33 4.35
CA ARG A 121 8.47 -34.14 4.12
C ARG A 121 8.09 -33.36 2.86
N ARG A 122 6.80 -33.39 2.50
CA ARG A 122 6.28 -32.71 1.31
C ARG A 122 5.40 -31.52 1.67
N TRP A 123 5.53 -30.48 0.85
CA TRP A 123 4.66 -29.32 0.86
C TRP A 123 3.47 -29.56 -0.05
N ARG A 124 2.29 -29.11 0.36
CA ARG A 124 1.07 -29.08 -0.47
C ARG A 124 0.54 -27.67 -0.54
N LEU A 125 0.38 -27.18 -1.76
CA LEU A 125 -0.29 -25.92 -2.07
C LEU A 125 -1.60 -26.23 -2.76
N ASN A 126 -2.70 -25.75 -2.19
CA ASN A 126 -4.01 -25.81 -2.81
C ASN A 126 -4.44 -24.41 -3.20
N VAL A 127 -4.88 -24.22 -4.43
CA VAL A 127 -5.34 -22.93 -4.96
C VAL A 127 -6.80 -23.06 -5.38
N SER A 128 -7.63 -22.10 -4.99
CA SER A 128 -9.05 -22.06 -5.35
C SER A 128 -9.52 -20.63 -5.64
N PRO A 129 -10.42 -20.44 -6.63
CA PRO A 129 -11.08 -19.15 -6.86
C PRO A 129 -12.16 -18.83 -5.81
N VAL A 130 -12.54 -19.80 -4.98
CA VAL A 130 -13.61 -19.69 -3.96
C VAL A 130 -12.99 -19.95 -2.58
N PRO A 131 -13.53 -19.36 -1.49
CA PRO A 131 -13.09 -19.68 -0.13
C PRO A 131 -13.13 -21.19 0.12
N PHE A 132 -12.15 -21.70 0.90
CA PHE A 132 -12.11 -23.10 1.32
C PHE A 132 -13.20 -23.38 2.36
N GLU A 133 -14.45 -23.50 1.92
CA GLU A 133 -15.54 -24.00 2.74
C GLU A 133 -15.53 -25.53 2.77
N GLY A 134 -16.04 -26.13 3.84
CA GLY A 134 -16.05 -27.58 4.05
C GLY A 134 -16.88 -28.39 3.03
N SER A 135 -17.52 -27.74 2.06
CA SER A 135 -18.44 -28.37 1.10
C SER A 135 -17.73 -29.09 -0.05
N GLY A 136 -16.43 -28.86 -0.29
CA GLY A 136 -15.62 -29.64 -1.23
C GLY A 136 -16.04 -29.55 -2.71
N LEU A 137 -16.96 -28.65 -3.06
CA LEU A 137 -17.48 -28.46 -4.42
C LEU A 137 -16.67 -27.44 -5.24
N GLY A 138 -15.68 -26.78 -4.63
CA GLY A 138 -14.76 -25.89 -5.35
C GLY A 138 -13.71 -26.70 -6.11
N VAL A 139 -13.43 -26.30 -7.36
CA VAL A 139 -12.26 -26.81 -8.08
C VAL A 139 -11.01 -26.33 -7.34
N VAL A 140 -10.35 -27.25 -6.65
CA VAL A 140 -9.11 -27.00 -5.93
C VAL A 140 -7.97 -27.56 -6.75
N PHE A 141 -7.07 -26.69 -7.18
CA PHE A 141 -5.85 -27.11 -7.83
C PHE A 141 -4.78 -27.36 -6.77
N GLY A 142 -4.51 -28.64 -6.49
CA GLY A 142 -3.52 -29.08 -5.53
C GLY A 142 -2.20 -29.47 -6.20
N GLN A 143 -1.10 -28.81 -5.83
CA GLN A 143 0.25 -29.18 -6.21
C GLN A 143 1.08 -29.60 -4.99
N ASN A 144 1.99 -30.56 -5.19
CA ASN A 144 2.93 -30.98 -4.16
C ASN A 144 4.34 -30.53 -4.54
N PHE A 145 5.12 -30.09 -3.55
CA PHE A 145 6.50 -29.65 -3.71
C PHE A 145 7.40 -30.31 -2.67
N ASP A 146 8.70 -30.41 -2.98
CA ASP A 146 9.69 -30.98 -2.06
C ASP A 146 10.38 -29.88 -1.22
N ALA A 147 10.49 -28.64 -1.74
CA ALA A 147 11.13 -27.52 -1.05
C ALA A 147 10.21 -26.31 -0.89
N LEU A 148 10.37 -25.58 0.22
CA LEU A 148 9.60 -24.35 0.53
C LEU A 148 9.84 -23.22 -0.50
N PRO A 149 11.08 -22.95 -0.96
CA PRO A 149 11.33 -21.90 -1.94
C PRO A 149 10.55 -22.10 -3.25
N ASP A 150 10.35 -23.34 -3.70
CA ASP A 150 9.61 -23.65 -4.93
C ASP A 150 8.12 -23.35 -4.79
N VAL A 151 7.55 -23.64 -3.62
CA VAL A 151 6.17 -23.26 -3.27
C VAL A 151 6.02 -21.76 -3.32
N LEU A 152 6.92 -21.03 -2.66
CA LEU A 152 6.88 -19.57 -2.60
C LEU A 152 7.00 -18.97 -4.00
N ALA A 153 7.93 -19.45 -4.83
CA ALA A 153 8.06 -19.01 -6.22
C ALA A 153 6.78 -19.23 -7.05
N THR A 154 6.02 -20.29 -6.74
CA THR A 154 4.72 -20.55 -7.39
C THR A 154 3.63 -19.62 -6.89
N MET A 155 3.61 -19.29 -5.60
CA MET A 155 2.66 -18.34 -5.01
C MET A 155 2.92 -16.89 -5.41
N GLN A 156 4.16 -16.58 -5.81
CA GLN A 156 4.58 -15.25 -6.25
C GLN A 156 4.22 -14.95 -7.72
N ARG A 157 3.67 -15.91 -8.47
CA ARG A 157 3.18 -15.76 -9.86
C ARG A 157 1.65 -15.70 -9.92
#